data_AF-A0A9X9A6V7-F1
#
_entry.id   AF-A0A9X9A6V7-F1
#
_cell.length_a   1.000
_cell.length_b   1.000
_cell.length_c   1.000
_cell.angle_alpha   90.00
_cell.angle_beta   90.00
_cell.angle_gamma   90.00
#
_symmetry.space_group_name_H-M   'P 1'
#
loop_
_entity.id
_entity.type
_entity.pdbx_description
1 polymer ?
#
loop_
_entity_poly.entity_id
_entity_poly.type
_entity_poly.pdbx_seq_one_letter_code
_entity_poly.pdbx_strand_id
1 'polypeptide(L)' 'MSKINEIQMRLGELNGGEFQNLMDAYFAKEIKGELYPIGSVLANNNTKTGTPDTLIKSENRMYVYIEYTVQKSNVV' A
#
# COMPACT_ATOMS: atom_id res chain seq x y z
N MET A 1 -21.62 8.32 14.78
CA MET A 1 -20.32 8.63 14.13
C MET A 1 -20.56 8.68 12.63
N SER A 2 -19.92 9.57 11.88
CA SER A 2 -20.06 9.54 10.41
C SER A 2 -19.33 8.33 9.84
N LYS A 3 -19.73 7.85 8.66
CA LYS A 3 -19.07 6.73 7.98
C LYS A 3 -17.60 7.02 7.66
N ILE A 4 -17.27 8.30 7.40
CA ILE A 4 -15.90 8.77 7.18
C ILE A 4 -15.06 8.60 8.44
N ASN A 5 -15.59 9.00 9.61
CA ASN A 5 -14.87 8.87 10.88
C ASN A 5 -14.64 7.40 11.23
N GLU A 6 -15.62 6.53 10.93
CA GLU A 6 -15.47 5.09 11.12
C GLU A 6 -14.34 4.52 10.26
N ILE A 7 -14.28 4.87 8.97
CA ILE A 7 -13.20 4.44 8.06
C ILE A 7 -11.84 4.92 8.59
N GLN A 8 -11.72 6.19 8.97
CA GLN A 8 -10.47 6.75 9.49
C GLN A 8 -10.00 6.04 10.77
N MET A 9 -10.92 5.74 11.67
CA MET A 9 -10.63 4.99 12.89
C MET A 9 -10.10 3.58 12.56
N ARG A 10 -10.80 2.85 11.68
CA ARG A 10 -10.40 1.50 11.24
C ARG A 10 -9.05 1.48 10.55
N LEU A 11 -8.78 2.45 9.67
CA LEU A 11 -7.46 2.58 9.02
C LEU A 11 -6.34 2.77 10.06
N GLY A 12 -6.62 3.49 11.15
CA GLY A 12 -5.66 3.71 12.24
C GLY A 12 -5.40 2.49 13.12
N GLU A 13 -6.20 1.42 13.01
CA GLU A 13 -6.06 0.17 13.75
C GLU A 13 -5.22 -0.88 12.99
N LEU A 14 -4.98 -0.68 11.69
CA LEU A 14 -4.26 -1.63 10.84
C LEU A 14 -2.76 -1.63 11.14
N ASN A 15 -2.15 -2.82 11.19
CA ASN A 15 -0.69 -2.92 11.16
C ASN A 15 -0.14 -2.69 9.74
N GLY A 16 1.19 -2.58 9.60
CA GLY A 16 1.82 -2.27 8.32
C GLY A 16 1.47 -3.22 7.17
N GLY A 17 1.43 -4.53 7.44
CA GLY A 17 1.10 -5.53 6.41
C GLY A 17 -0.40 -5.54 6.04
N GLU A 18 -1.28 -5.36 7.02
CA GLU A 18 -2.72 -5.21 6.76
C GLU A 18 -3.03 -3.95 5.94
N PHE A 19 -2.34 -2.84 6.27
CA PHE A 19 -2.47 -1.59 5.54
C PHE A 19 -1.95 -1.72 4.11
N GLN A 20 -0.79 -2.33 3.89
CA GLN A 20 -0.24 -2.61 2.56
C GLN A 20 -1.22 -3.41 1.70
N ASN A 21 -1.77 -4.52 2.22
CA ASN A 21 -2.76 -5.33 1.50
C ASN A 21 -4.03 -4.54 1.13
N LEU A 22 -4.52 -3.69 2.04
CA LEU A 22 -5.68 -2.84 1.77
C LEU A 22 -5.37 -1.83 0.65
N MET A 23 -4.20 -1.21 0.71
CA MET A 23 -3.80 -0.20 -0.28
C MET A 23 -3.52 -0.81 -1.65
N ASP A 24 -2.96 -2.01 -1.73
CA ASP A 24 -2.83 -2.77 -2.98
C ASP A 24 -4.20 -3.01 -3.62
N ALA A 25 -5.17 -3.50 -2.82
CA ALA A 25 -6.53 -3.74 -3.31
C ALA A 25 -7.25 -2.45 -3.73
N TYR A 26 -6.96 -1.33 -3.07
CA TYR A 26 -7.48 -0.01 -3.44
C TYR A 26 -6.87 0.47 -4.76
N PHE A 27 -5.54 0.47 -4.89
CA PHE A 27 -4.86 0.97 -6.08
C PHE A 27 -5.04 0.08 -7.30
N ALA A 28 -5.23 -1.23 -7.14
CA ALA A 28 -5.64 -2.11 -8.23
C ALA A 28 -6.98 -1.69 -8.87
N LYS A 29 -7.84 -0.97 -8.13
CA LYS A 29 -9.12 -0.45 -8.64
C LYS A 29 -9.00 0.97 -9.19
N GLU A 30 -8.22 1.83 -8.53
CA GLU A 30 -8.07 3.23 -8.92
C GLU A 30 -7.14 3.42 -10.12
N ILE A 31 -6.06 2.63 -10.20
CA ILE A 31 -5.07 2.73 -11.26
C ILE A 31 -5.26 1.54 -12.20
N LYS A 32 -5.72 1.83 -13.43
CA LYS A 32 -5.80 0.82 -14.50
C LYS A 32 -4.40 0.34 -14.87
N GLY A 33 -4.16 -0.95 -14.68
CA GLY A 33 -2.87 -1.58 -14.98
C GLY A 33 -2.64 -2.88 -14.22
N GLU A 34 -1.40 -3.36 -14.31
CA GLU A 34 -0.92 -4.53 -13.58
C GLU A 34 -0.25 -4.08 -12.28
N LEU A 35 -0.67 -4.64 -11.14
CA LEU A 35 -0.09 -4.37 -9.82
C LEU A 35 0.85 -5.51 -9.40
N TYR A 36 2.01 -5.15 -8.90
CA TYR A 36 3.06 -6.05 -8.45
C TYR A 36 3.50 -5.69 -7.02
N PRO A 37 3.11 -6.46 -5.98
CA PRO A 37 3.47 -6.18 -4.59
C PRO A 37 4.89 -6.68 -4.28
N ILE A 38 5.89 -6.01 -4.86
CA ILE A 38 7.29 -6.48 -4.94
C ILE A 38 8.11 -6.24 -3.66
N GLY A 39 7.64 -5.41 -2.73
CA GLY A 39 8.30 -5.16 -1.46
C GLY A 39 7.99 -6.21 -0.38
N SER A 40 6.97 -7.05 -0.60
CA SER A 40 6.57 -8.10 0.36
C SER A 40 7.36 -9.40 0.17
N VAL A 41 7.88 -9.97 1.26
CA VAL A 41 8.41 -11.35 1.25
C VAL A 41 7.29 -12.29 1.69
N LEU A 42 6.81 -13.13 0.77
CA LEU A 42 5.67 -14.07 0.93
C LEU A 42 5.72 -15.00 2.17
N ALA A 43 6.82 -15.04 2.92
CA ALA A 43 7.01 -15.94 4.06
C ALA A 43 7.56 -15.27 5.34
N ASN A 44 7.88 -13.98 5.30
CA ASN A 44 8.47 -13.26 6.43
C ASN A 44 8.02 -11.81 6.28
N ASN A 45 7.31 -11.24 7.25
CA ASN A 45 6.79 -9.86 7.23
C ASN A 45 7.90 -8.77 7.22
N ASN A 46 8.91 -8.91 6.36
CA ASN A 46 10.05 -8.04 6.22
C ASN A 46 10.07 -7.49 4.80
N THR A 47 10.22 -6.17 4.69
CA THR A 47 10.45 -5.49 3.42
C THR A 47 11.88 -5.73 2.95
N LYS A 48 12.09 -5.84 1.64
CA LYS A 48 13.46 -5.82 1.07
C LYS A 48 13.92 -4.37 0.99
N THR A 49 14.93 -4.00 1.77
CA THR A 49 15.55 -2.67 1.71
C THR A 49 15.90 -2.29 0.26
N GLY A 50 15.44 -1.11 -0.18
CA GLY A 50 15.68 -0.60 -1.53
C GLY A 50 14.70 -1.08 -2.61
N THR A 51 13.62 -1.79 -2.23
CA THR A 51 12.53 -2.18 -3.15
C THR A 51 11.25 -1.49 -2.69
N PRO A 52 10.51 -0.80 -3.57
CA PRO A 52 9.24 -0.20 -3.21
C PRO A 52 8.23 -1.29 -2.81
N ASP A 53 7.32 -0.96 -1.90
CA ASP A 53 6.23 -1.86 -1.51
C ASP A 53 5.48 -2.43 -2.71
N THR A 54 5.09 -1.56 -3.64
CA THR A 54 4.29 -1.93 -4.82
C THR A 54 4.74 -1.20 -6.07
N LEU A 55 4.75 -1.90 -7.20
CA LEU A 55 4.91 -1.36 -8.55
C LEU A 55 3.61 -1.54 -9.32
N ILE A 56 3.13 -0.48 -9.95
CA ILE A 56 2.02 -0.54 -10.91
C ILE A 56 2.54 -0.17 -12.29
N LYS A 57 2.31 -1.07 -13.24
CA LYS A 57 2.50 -0.82 -14.67
C LYS A 57 1.16 -0.41 -15.26
N SER A 58 0.98 0.89 -15.45
CA SER A 58 -0.25 1.44 -16.01
C SER A 58 -0.38 1.08 -17.49
N GLU A 59 -1.62 0.97 -17.98
CA GLU A 59 -1.94 0.77 -19.41
C GLU A 59 -1.28 1.82 -20.32
N ASN A 60 -1.05 3.04 -19.80
CA ASN A 60 -0.39 4.14 -20.51
C ASN A 60 1.15 4.03 -20.53
N ARG A 61 1.71 2.85 -20.25
CA ARG A 61 3.16 2.56 -20.20
C ARG A 61 3.94 3.40 -19.18
N MET A 62 3.26 3.89 -18.16
CA MET A 62 3.90 4.54 -17.00
C MET A 62 4.12 3.51 -15.89
N TYR A 63 5.22 3.69 -15.15
CA TYR A 63 5.51 2.94 -13.93
C TYR A 63 5.26 3.82 -12.71
N VAL A 64 4.48 3.30 -11.76
CA VAL A 64 4.20 3.94 -10.48
C VAL A 64 4.80 3.08 -9.38
N TYR A 65 5.72 3.65 -8.61
CA TYR A 65 6.28 3.01 -7.42
C TYR A 65 5.58 3.59 -6.19
N ILE A 66 5.19 2.72 -5.27
CA ILE A 66 4.41 3.07 -4.08
C ILE A 66 5.13 2.53 -2.85
N GLU A 67 5.23 3.37 -1.83
CA GLU A 67 5.65 3.01 -0.47
C GLU A 67 4.49 3.34 0.48
N TYR A 68 4.13 2.41 1.34
CA TYR A 68 3.09 2.57 2.33
C TYR A 68 3.70 2.88 3.68
N THR A 69 3.05 3.76 4.46
CA THR A 69 3.45 3.99 5.84
C THR A 69 2.24 4.17 6.73
N VAL A 70 2.28 3.52 7.88
CA VAL A 70 1.36 3.76 9.01
C VAL A 70 1.94 4.76 10.02
N GLN A 71 3.16 5.28 9.76
CA GLN A 71 3.78 6.30 10.60
C GLN A 71 3.02 7.62 10.44
N LYS A 72 2.55 8.15 11.58
CA LYS A 72 1.79 9.41 11.63
C LYS A 72 2.67 10.64 11.81
N SER A 73 3.92 10.45 12.21
CA SER A 73 4.90 11.52 12.47
C SER A 73 6.26 11.09 11.96
N ASN A 74 7.06 12.08 11.53
CA ASN A 74 8.42 11.86 11.02
C ASN A 74 8.50 10.76 9.96
N VAL A 75 7.68 10.88 8.89
CA VAL A 75 7.82 10.01 7.72
C VAL A 75 9.20 10.26 7.13
N VAL A 76 10.11 9.29 7.27
CA VAL A 76 11.48 9.31 6.73
C VAL A 76 11.52 8.43 5.50
#